data_AF-A0A7R9ATW6-F1
#
_entry.id   AF-A0A7R9ATW6-F1
#
_cell.length_a   1.000
_cell.length_b   1.000
_cell.length_c   1.000
_cell.angle_alpha   90.00
_cell.angle_beta   90.00
_cell.angle_gamma   90.00
#
_symmetry.space_group_name_H-M   'P 1'
#
loop_
_entity.id
_entity.type
_entity.pdbx_description
1 polymer ?
#
loop_
_entity_poly.entity_id
_entity_poly.type
_entity_poly.pdbx_seq_one_letter_code
_entity_poly.pdbx_strand_id
1 'polypeptide(L)'
;MIDFRKCRFIFICRTFPSLEDTLGRAVREEAKTIFLCAGTHEVQRTVLLERGLALRGISDFEKTVLMTKSNCAALLDNCVGDLTLERVTLDCRLVQLAIMARINVTLRGCRVVDPSGFRWSQGIVVIEGARLEASGCEFFSLGTAVVVHAGADAILSACNIRSCLVGVLAYGGANVSLVKSSIIDCKEYGIKFETNRCSEVNLKPKIGAIDLLESVEELSLSDCILSGNMKGDVQVMQQPNSLYDSIDSGCSFTEV
;
A
#
# COMPACT_ATOMS: atom_id res chain seq x y z
N MET A 1 -0.39 18.99 23.42
CA MET A 1 -1.47 19.93 23.07
C MET A 1 -0.80 21.14 22.43
N ILE A 2 -0.92 21.32 21.11
CA ILE A 2 -0.19 22.37 20.39
C ILE A 2 -0.90 23.71 20.64
N ASP A 3 -0.17 24.69 21.18
CA ASP A 3 -0.66 26.05 21.39
C ASP A 3 -0.55 26.85 20.08
N PHE A 4 -1.68 26.98 19.38
CA PHE A 4 -1.80 27.67 18.09
C PHE A 4 -1.62 29.21 18.17
N ARG A 5 -1.34 29.78 19.35
CA ARG A 5 -1.26 31.25 19.53
C ARG A 5 0.07 31.88 19.10
N LYS A 6 1.13 31.09 18.85
CA LYS A 6 2.50 31.63 18.61
C LYS A 6 2.99 31.57 17.16
N CYS A 7 2.24 30.97 16.24
CA CYS A 7 2.53 31.04 14.80
C CYS A 7 1.34 31.60 14.05
N ARG A 8 1.48 32.81 13.49
CA ARG A 8 0.51 33.37 12.52
C ARG A 8 0.71 32.68 11.17
N PHE A 9 0.36 31.41 11.06
CA PHE A 9 0.11 30.79 9.78
C PHE A 9 -1.31 31.17 9.37
N ILE A 10 -1.45 31.98 8.32
CA ILE A 10 -2.74 32.21 7.68
C ILE A 10 -3.02 30.97 6.84
N PHE A 11 -3.88 30.08 7.34
CA PHE A 11 -4.41 28.98 6.55
C PHE A 11 -5.59 29.49 5.74
N ILE A 12 -5.42 29.60 4.42
CA ILE A 12 -6.53 29.82 3.51
C ILE A 12 -7.18 28.46 3.25
N CYS A 13 -8.30 28.19 3.90
CA CYS A 13 -9.09 26.99 3.64
C CYS A 13 -10.09 27.28 2.52
N ARG A 14 -10.04 26.49 1.45
CA ARG A 14 -11.04 26.50 0.37
C ARG A 14 -11.77 25.16 0.38
N THR A 15 -13.09 25.21 0.38
CA THR A 15 -13.93 24.02 0.28
C THR A 15 -14.34 23.80 -1.16
N PHE A 16 -14.31 22.56 -1.61
CA PHE A 16 -14.72 22.17 -2.95
C PHE A 16 -15.78 21.07 -2.88
N PRO A 17 -16.65 20.97 -3.90
CA PRO A 17 -17.78 20.03 -3.88
C PRO A 17 -17.34 18.58 -4.09
N SER A 18 -16.16 18.34 -4.68
CA SER A 18 -15.63 17.00 -4.92
C SER A 18 -14.12 16.94 -4.70
N LEU A 19 -13.62 15.74 -4.39
CA LEU A 19 -12.19 15.48 -4.30
C LEU A 19 -11.52 15.65 -5.67
N GLU A 20 -12.17 15.25 -6.75
CA GLU A 20 -11.64 15.38 -8.11
C GLU A 20 -11.39 16.84 -8.51
N ASP A 21 -12.35 17.73 -8.22
CA ASP A 21 -12.15 19.18 -8.41
C ASP A 21 -11.01 19.72 -7.56
N THR A 22 -10.87 19.21 -6.33
CA THR A 22 -9.82 19.62 -5.40
C THR A 22 -8.45 19.21 -5.92
N LEU A 23 -8.31 17.96 -6.41
CA LEU A 23 -7.07 17.45 -6.99
C LEU A 23 -6.68 18.23 -8.25
N GLY A 24 -7.62 18.47 -9.16
CA GLY A 24 -7.38 19.25 -10.38
C GLY A 24 -7.04 20.73 -10.13
N ARG A 25 -7.36 21.26 -8.94
CA ARG A 25 -6.94 22.60 -8.51
C ARG A 25 -5.65 22.58 -7.71
N ALA A 26 -5.39 21.55 -6.91
CA ALA A 26 -4.16 21.42 -6.13
C ALA A 26 -2.92 21.44 -7.04
N VAL A 27 -3.02 20.88 -8.24
CA VAL A 27 -1.97 20.99 -9.27
C VAL A 27 -1.73 22.43 -9.69
N ARG A 28 -2.80 23.19 -9.99
CA ARG A 28 -2.72 24.59 -10.46
C ARG A 28 -2.31 25.58 -9.37
N GLU A 29 -2.74 25.33 -8.14
CA GLU A 29 -2.52 26.21 -6.98
C GLU A 29 -1.30 25.78 -6.15
N GLU A 30 -0.55 24.78 -6.62
CA GLU A 30 0.63 24.23 -5.93
C GLU A 30 0.37 23.79 -4.47
N ALA A 31 -0.85 23.34 -4.21
CA ALA A 31 -1.23 22.87 -2.88
C ALA A 31 -0.50 21.57 -2.55
N LYS A 32 0.20 21.56 -1.40
CA LYS A 32 0.93 20.39 -0.91
C LYS A 32 0.07 19.47 -0.02
N THR A 33 -1.07 19.97 0.45
CA THR A 33 -1.92 19.23 1.40
C THR A 33 -3.39 19.50 1.15
N ILE A 34 -4.17 18.43 1.10
CA ILE A 34 -5.63 18.45 1.04
C ILE A 34 -6.16 17.80 2.31
N PHE A 35 -7.09 18.50 2.97
CA PHE A 35 -7.79 17.96 4.13
C PHE A 35 -9.15 17.40 3.70
N LEU A 36 -9.43 16.18 4.13
CA LEU A 36 -10.67 15.47 3.85
C LEU A 36 -11.55 15.49 5.10
N CYS A 37 -12.76 16.02 4.95
CA CYS A 37 -13.79 15.91 5.98
C CYS A 37 -14.24 14.46 6.15
N ALA A 38 -14.99 14.19 7.22
CA ALA A 38 -15.72 12.94 7.35
C ALA A 38 -16.71 12.79 6.17
N GLY A 39 -16.78 11.58 5.62
CA GLY A 39 -17.59 11.22 4.46
C GLY A 39 -16.87 10.29 3.50
N THR A 40 -17.60 9.91 2.45
CA THR A 40 -17.06 9.17 1.31
C THR A 40 -16.66 10.15 0.23
N HIS A 41 -15.40 10.07 -0.18
CA HIS A 41 -14.79 10.89 -1.22
C HIS A 41 -14.57 10.01 -2.43
N GLU A 42 -15.33 10.27 -3.48
CA GLU A 42 -15.31 9.45 -4.68
C GLU A 42 -14.53 10.15 -5.80
N VAL A 43 -13.73 9.38 -6.53
CA VAL A 43 -13.07 9.81 -7.76
C VAL A 43 -13.57 9.00 -8.95
N GLN A 44 -13.69 9.60 -10.13
CA GLN A 44 -14.21 8.89 -11.30
C GLN A 44 -13.25 7.82 -11.83
N ARG A 45 -11.95 8.09 -11.74
CA ARG A 45 -10.86 7.30 -12.31
C ARG A 45 -9.66 7.26 -11.35
N THR A 46 -8.64 6.47 -11.71
CA THR A 46 -7.33 6.48 -11.04
C THR A 46 -6.82 7.90 -10.85
N VAL A 47 -6.41 8.25 -9.63
CA VAL A 47 -5.77 9.53 -9.36
C VAL A 47 -4.29 9.42 -9.68
N LEU A 48 -3.89 10.04 -10.79
CA LEU A 48 -2.48 10.20 -11.15
C LEU A 48 -1.93 11.42 -10.41
N LEU A 49 -0.91 11.21 -9.58
CA LEU A 49 -0.23 12.31 -8.88
C LEU A 49 0.95 12.79 -9.71
N GLU A 50 0.80 14.01 -10.23
CA GLU A 50 1.84 14.71 -11.01
C GLU A 50 2.80 15.51 -10.12
N ARG A 51 2.64 15.43 -8.80
CA ARG A 51 3.50 16.07 -7.80
C ARG A 51 3.27 15.46 -6.41
N GLY A 52 4.19 15.77 -5.51
CA GLY A 52 4.07 15.38 -4.11
C GLY A 52 2.83 16.00 -3.46
N LEU A 53 2.04 15.16 -2.79
CA LEU A 53 0.76 15.52 -2.22
C LEU A 53 0.50 14.79 -0.91
N ALA A 54 -0.02 15.51 0.08
CA ALA A 54 -0.55 14.92 1.30
C ALA A 54 -2.09 14.96 1.31
N LEU A 55 -2.75 13.80 1.46
CA LEU A 55 -4.19 13.72 1.75
C LEU A 55 -4.37 13.35 3.22
N ARG A 56 -5.11 14.17 3.97
CA ARG A 56 -5.26 13.98 5.42
C ARG A 56 -6.72 14.02 5.83
N GLY A 57 -7.21 12.95 6.43
CA GLY A 57 -8.48 12.96 7.14
C GLY A 57 -8.42 13.92 8.32
N ILE A 58 -9.44 14.76 8.46
CA ILE A 58 -9.59 15.62 9.65
C ILE A 58 -10.02 14.75 10.85
N SER A 59 -10.86 13.74 10.61
CA SER A 59 -11.34 12.76 11.58
C SER A 59 -10.50 11.48 11.60
N ASP A 60 -10.96 10.46 12.32
CA ASP A 60 -10.40 9.11 12.27
C ASP A 60 -10.63 8.46 10.90
N PHE A 61 -9.79 7.50 10.54
CA PHE A 61 -9.84 6.84 9.22
C PHE A 61 -11.17 6.14 8.94
N GLU A 62 -11.90 5.70 9.97
CA GLU A 62 -13.22 5.05 9.83
C GLU A 62 -14.29 5.99 9.26
N LYS A 63 -14.08 7.29 9.39
CA LYS A 63 -15.04 8.32 8.98
C LYS A 63 -14.66 8.99 7.67
N THR A 64 -13.47 8.74 7.12
CA THR A 64 -12.99 9.38 5.89
C THR A 64 -12.58 8.29 4.92
N VAL A 65 -13.44 8.02 3.94
CA VAL A 65 -13.25 6.94 2.95
C VAL A 65 -12.93 7.55 1.60
N LEU A 66 -11.90 7.04 0.94
CA LEU A 66 -11.55 7.33 -0.44
C LEU A 66 -11.84 6.10 -1.30
N MET A 67 -12.57 6.28 -2.39
CA MET A 67 -12.94 5.18 -3.29
C MET A 67 -13.14 5.68 -4.72
N THR A 68 -13.25 4.75 -5.68
CA THR A 68 -13.64 5.08 -7.05
C THR A 68 -15.14 4.88 -7.27
N LYS A 69 -15.71 5.61 -8.23
CA LYS A 69 -17.11 5.40 -8.68
C LYS A 69 -17.25 4.21 -9.63
N SER A 70 -16.16 3.82 -10.27
CA SER A 70 -16.15 2.82 -11.33
C SER A 70 -14.94 1.90 -11.20
N ASN A 71 -14.98 0.76 -11.91
CA ASN A 71 -13.87 -0.17 -11.96
C ASN A 71 -12.65 0.48 -12.60
N CYS A 72 -11.52 0.51 -11.89
CA CYS A 72 -10.25 0.97 -12.46
C CYS A 72 -9.06 0.15 -11.95
N ALA A 73 -7.91 0.33 -12.61
CA ALA A 73 -6.71 -0.43 -12.26
C ALA A 73 -6.20 -0.08 -10.86
N ALA A 74 -6.15 1.23 -10.54
CA ALA A 74 -5.62 1.73 -9.28
C ALA A 74 -6.49 2.85 -8.71
N LEU A 75 -6.53 3.00 -7.39
CA LEU A 75 -7.11 4.19 -6.77
C LEU A 75 -6.15 5.39 -6.85
N LEU A 76 -4.88 5.19 -6.47
CA LEU A 76 -3.82 6.19 -6.53
C LEU A 76 -2.58 5.64 -7.28
N ASP A 77 -1.97 6.44 -8.13
CA ASP A 77 -0.67 6.17 -8.76
C ASP A 77 0.24 7.40 -8.59
N ASN A 78 1.34 7.25 -7.84
CA ASN A 78 2.26 8.35 -7.55
C ASN A 78 3.44 8.40 -8.53
N CYS A 79 3.13 8.61 -9.80
CA CYS A 79 4.13 8.77 -10.86
C CYS A 79 5.15 9.87 -10.58
N VAL A 80 4.74 10.96 -9.93
CA VAL A 80 5.61 12.11 -9.64
C VAL A 80 5.41 12.61 -8.21
N GLY A 81 6.52 12.69 -7.48
CA GLY A 81 6.60 13.14 -6.11
C GLY A 81 6.06 12.18 -5.04
N ASP A 82 6.31 12.56 -3.79
CA ASP A 82 5.95 11.76 -2.62
C ASP A 82 4.47 11.85 -2.29
N LEU A 83 3.85 10.72 -1.99
CA LEU A 83 2.47 10.65 -1.50
C LEU A 83 2.46 10.47 0.01
N THR A 84 1.73 11.31 0.74
CA THR A 84 1.43 11.08 2.16
C THR A 84 -0.06 10.91 2.37
N LEU A 85 -0.47 9.82 3.00
CA LEU A 85 -1.84 9.63 3.47
C LEU A 85 -1.86 9.54 4.99
N GLU A 86 -2.80 10.25 5.61
CA GLU A 86 -2.97 10.25 7.06
C GLU A 86 -4.45 10.13 7.41
N ARG A 87 -4.81 9.16 8.27
CA ARG A 87 -6.17 9.00 8.82
C ARG A 87 -7.25 8.90 7.74
N VAL A 88 -7.00 8.08 6.72
CA VAL A 88 -7.96 7.79 5.63
C VAL A 88 -8.14 6.29 5.46
N THR A 89 -9.34 5.89 5.05
CA THR A 89 -9.62 4.54 4.55
C THR A 89 -9.59 4.53 3.02
N LEU A 90 -8.86 3.61 2.41
CA LEU A 90 -8.89 3.32 0.99
C LEU A 90 -9.79 2.09 0.77
N ASP A 91 -10.93 2.28 0.09
CA ASP A 91 -11.85 1.19 -0.27
C ASP A 91 -11.49 0.66 -1.66
N CYS A 92 -11.07 -0.60 -1.69
CA CYS A 92 -10.55 -1.30 -2.86
C CYS A 92 -11.62 -2.07 -3.65
N ARG A 93 -12.90 -1.99 -3.30
CA ARG A 93 -13.97 -2.82 -3.90
C ARG A 93 -14.09 -2.72 -5.42
N LEU A 94 -13.74 -1.56 -5.97
CA LEU A 94 -13.84 -1.25 -7.40
C LEU A 94 -12.46 -1.03 -8.03
N VAL A 95 -11.38 -1.45 -7.37
CA VAL A 95 -10.02 -1.32 -7.92
C VAL A 95 -9.24 -2.61 -7.81
N GLN A 96 -8.34 -2.83 -8.76
CA GLN A 96 -7.41 -3.95 -8.68
C GLN A 96 -6.29 -3.67 -7.67
N LEU A 97 -5.89 -2.40 -7.50
CA LEU A 97 -4.89 -2.01 -6.51
C LEU A 97 -5.24 -0.68 -5.80
N ALA A 98 -4.91 -0.52 -4.52
CA ALA A 98 -5.13 0.75 -3.83
C ALA A 98 -4.09 1.81 -4.21
N ILE A 99 -2.80 1.48 -4.07
CA ILE A 99 -1.70 2.40 -4.40
C ILE A 99 -0.64 1.71 -5.24
N MET A 100 -0.33 2.30 -6.40
CA MET A 100 0.87 1.98 -7.18
C MET A 100 1.97 2.94 -6.72
N ALA A 101 2.91 2.42 -5.93
CA ALA A 101 4.00 3.19 -5.35
C ALA A 101 5.21 3.21 -6.30
N ARG A 102 5.37 4.30 -7.05
CA ARG A 102 6.49 4.52 -7.99
C ARG A 102 7.62 5.39 -7.41
N ILE A 103 7.35 6.06 -6.30
CA ILE A 103 8.31 6.89 -5.53
C ILE A 103 8.05 6.64 -4.03
N ASN A 104 8.07 7.65 -3.16
CA ASN A 104 7.85 7.43 -1.74
C ASN A 104 6.37 7.55 -1.40
N VAL A 105 5.86 6.58 -0.65
CA VAL A 105 4.52 6.58 -0.09
C VAL A 105 4.63 6.47 1.42
N THR A 106 4.06 7.45 2.14
CA THR A 106 3.96 7.44 3.60
C THR A 106 2.51 7.29 4.03
N LEU A 107 2.20 6.25 4.80
CA LEU A 107 0.88 6.01 5.39
C LEU A 107 0.94 6.12 6.91
N ARG A 108 0.01 6.86 7.51
CA ARG A 108 -0.08 7.05 8.96
C ARG A 108 -1.50 6.89 9.46
N GLY A 109 -1.75 5.84 10.23
CA GLY A 109 -3.10 5.58 10.76
C GLY A 109 -4.13 5.41 9.66
N CYS A 110 -3.76 4.75 8.56
CA CYS A 110 -4.66 4.52 7.42
C CYS A 110 -5.22 3.10 7.45
N ARG A 111 -6.36 2.89 6.80
CA ARG A 111 -6.93 1.56 6.54
C ARG A 111 -6.97 1.31 5.04
N VAL A 112 -6.53 0.15 4.58
CA VAL A 112 -6.67 -0.30 3.19
C VAL A 112 -7.52 -1.57 3.21
N VAL A 113 -8.65 -1.56 2.52
CA VAL A 113 -9.66 -2.61 2.67
C VAL A 113 -10.36 -2.94 1.37
N ASP A 114 -10.57 -4.23 1.10
CA ASP A 114 -11.56 -4.67 0.11
C ASP A 114 -12.76 -5.30 0.83
N PRO A 115 -13.87 -4.55 1.01
CA PRO A 115 -15.04 -5.05 1.73
C PRO A 115 -15.80 -6.13 0.96
N SER A 116 -15.55 -6.30 -0.35
CA SER A 116 -16.18 -7.37 -1.12
C SER A 116 -15.53 -8.73 -0.89
N GLY A 117 -14.33 -8.74 -0.29
CA GLY A 117 -13.53 -9.95 -0.12
C GLY A 117 -13.04 -10.54 -1.44
N PHE A 118 -12.98 -9.73 -2.50
CA PHE A 118 -12.53 -10.16 -3.82
C PHE A 118 -11.05 -10.53 -3.75
N ARG A 119 -10.72 -11.76 -4.19
CA ARG A 119 -9.40 -12.36 -3.95
C ARG A 119 -8.26 -11.76 -4.78
N TRP A 120 -8.55 -10.78 -5.63
CA TRP A 120 -7.62 -10.25 -6.63
C TRP A 120 -7.19 -8.81 -6.36
N SER A 121 -7.76 -8.15 -5.34
CA SER A 121 -7.36 -6.79 -4.96
C SER A 121 -5.99 -6.79 -4.30
N GLN A 122 -5.17 -5.82 -4.65
CA GLN A 122 -3.88 -5.55 -4.03
C GLN A 122 -3.97 -4.28 -3.20
N GLY A 123 -3.40 -4.27 -2.00
CA GLY A 123 -3.36 -3.05 -1.20
C GLY A 123 -2.37 -2.06 -1.81
N ILE A 124 -1.08 -2.34 -1.65
CA ILE A 124 -0.01 -1.47 -2.14
C ILE A 124 0.98 -2.29 -2.94
N VAL A 125 1.33 -1.82 -4.12
CA VAL A 125 2.40 -2.37 -4.95
C VAL A 125 3.56 -1.39 -4.96
N VAL A 126 4.72 -1.80 -4.47
CA VAL A 126 5.94 -0.99 -4.42
C VAL A 126 6.89 -1.50 -5.49
N ILE A 127 7.17 -0.66 -6.50
CA ILE A 127 8.04 -1.01 -7.63
C ILE A 127 9.49 -0.55 -7.40
N GLU A 128 10.41 -0.97 -8.26
CA GLU A 128 11.83 -0.66 -8.16
C GLU A 128 12.10 0.84 -7.92
N GLY A 129 12.99 1.15 -6.96
CA GLY A 129 13.37 2.51 -6.57
C GLY A 129 12.34 3.26 -5.71
N ALA A 130 11.16 2.69 -5.51
CA ALA A 130 10.12 3.25 -4.65
C ALA A 130 10.26 2.77 -3.19
N ARG A 131 9.66 3.53 -2.27
CA ARG A 131 9.67 3.20 -0.83
C ARG A 131 8.30 3.40 -0.19
N LEU A 132 7.84 2.39 0.53
CA LEU A 132 6.66 2.46 1.39
C LEU A 132 7.07 2.60 2.86
N GLU A 133 6.51 3.58 3.55
CA GLU A 133 6.55 3.68 5.01
C GLU A 133 5.12 3.69 5.56
N ALA A 134 4.68 2.61 6.18
CA ALA A 134 3.37 2.51 6.82
C ALA A 134 3.52 2.41 8.34
N SER A 135 2.78 3.24 9.07
CA SER A 135 2.80 3.27 10.53
C SER A 135 1.39 3.30 11.12
N GLY A 136 1.09 2.35 12.01
CA GLY A 136 -0.23 2.26 12.65
C GLY A 136 -1.36 1.97 11.67
N CYS A 137 -1.06 1.32 10.55
CA CYS A 137 -2.01 1.07 9.47
C CYS A 137 -2.69 -0.29 9.57
N GLU A 138 -3.90 -0.39 9.03
CA GLU A 138 -4.66 -1.62 8.89
C GLU A 138 -4.78 -2.04 7.42
N PHE A 139 -4.54 -3.32 7.13
CA PHE A 139 -4.78 -3.93 5.83
C PHE A 139 -5.75 -5.10 6.01
N PHE A 140 -6.90 -5.05 5.36
CA PHE A 140 -7.99 -5.98 5.66
C PHE A 140 -8.66 -6.55 4.41
N SER A 141 -8.84 -7.87 4.39
CA SER A 141 -9.67 -8.58 3.40
C SER A 141 -9.24 -8.39 1.93
N LEU A 142 -7.95 -8.15 1.69
CA LEU A 142 -7.36 -7.97 0.36
C LEU A 142 -6.97 -9.33 -0.26
N GLY A 143 -6.74 -9.37 -1.57
CA GLY A 143 -5.92 -10.42 -2.17
C GLY A 143 -4.52 -10.40 -1.56
N THR A 144 -3.70 -9.40 -1.89
CA THR A 144 -2.38 -9.22 -1.25
C THR A 144 -2.32 -7.85 -0.58
N ALA A 145 -1.96 -7.76 0.69
CA ALA A 145 -1.93 -6.46 1.36
C ALA A 145 -0.78 -5.56 0.86
N VAL A 146 0.44 -6.10 0.80
CA VAL A 146 1.61 -5.37 0.31
C VAL A 146 2.41 -6.26 -0.63
N VAL A 147 2.71 -5.75 -1.83
CA VAL A 147 3.61 -6.37 -2.81
C VAL A 147 4.84 -5.49 -2.94
N VAL A 148 6.04 -6.07 -2.80
CA VAL A 148 7.31 -5.35 -2.86
C VAL A 148 8.21 -6.01 -3.90
N HIS A 149 8.47 -5.30 -5.01
CA HIS A 149 9.31 -5.77 -6.10
C HIS A 149 10.81 -5.63 -5.79
N ALA A 150 11.63 -6.30 -6.59
CA ALA A 150 13.07 -6.18 -6.53
C ALA A 150 13.52 -4.70 -6.62
N GLY A 151 14.48 -4.30 -5.79
CA GLY A 151 14.98 -2.92 -5.73
C GLY A 151 14.04 -1.92 -5.06
N ALA A 152 12.95 -2.38 -4.45
CA ALA A 152 12.00 -1.56 -3.70
C ALA A 152 12.12 -1.79 -2.19
N ASP A 153 11.71 -0.79 -1.40
CA ASP A 153 11.75 -0.83 0.06
C ASP A 153 10.35 -0.73 0.68
N ALA A 154 10.08 -1.49 1.74
CA ALA A 154 8.87 -1.34 2.53
C ALA A 154 9.15 -1.45 4.04
N ILE A 155 8.66 -0.49 4.82
CA ILE A 155 8.75 -0.46 6.28
C ILE A 155 7.34 -0.41 6.85
N LEU A 156 6.95 -1.45 7.59
CA LEU A 156 5.63 -1.61 8.19
C LEU A 156 5.77 -1.64 9.72
N SER A 157 5.42 -0.54 10.39
CA SER A 157 5.55 -0.39 11.84
C SER A 157 4.20 -0.30 12.53
N ALA A 158 3.97 -1.15 13.54
CA ALA A 158 2.70 -1.22 14.26
C ALA A 158 1.50 -1.41 13.32
N CYS A 159 1.69 -2.17 12.24
CA CYS A 159 0.65 -2.44 11.25
C CYS A 159 -0.09 -3.74 11.58
N ASN A 160 -1.37 -3.78 11.26
CA ASN A 160 -2.20 -4.96 11.38
C ASN A 160 -2.70 -5.41 10.00
N ILE A 161 -2.18 -6.53 9.52
CA ILE A 161 -2.60 -7.17 8.28
C ILE A 161 -3.44 -8.40 8.65
N ARG A 162 -4.70 -8.45 8.22
CA ARG A 162 -5.56 -9.58 8.58
C ARG A 162 -6.57 -9.98 7.51
N SER A 163 -6.88 -11.27 7.48
CA SER A 163 -7.89 -11.84 6.57
C SER A 163 -7.63 -11.64 5.08
N CYS A 164 -6.37 -11.37 4.70
CA CYS A 164 -5.94 -11.27 3.30
C CYS A 164 -5.74 -12.66 2.68
N LEU A 165 -5.62 -12.78 1.35
CA LEU A 165 -5.11 -14.03 0.76
C LEU A 165 -3.63 -14.21 1.14
N VAL A 166 -2.82 -13.21 0.86
CA VAL A 166 -1.42 -13.10 1.29
C VAL A 166 -1.22 -11.78 2.04
N GLY A 167 -0.51 -11.82 3.16
CA GLY A 167 -0.18 -10.59 3.88
C GLY A 167 0.85 -9.75 3.10
N VAL A 168 2.10 -10.21 3.07
CA VAL A 168 3.18 -9.56 2.33
C VAL A 168 3.73 -10.48 1.26
N LEU A 169 3.82 -10.00 0.03
CA LEU A 169 4.54 -10.65 -1.07
C LEU A 169 5.80 -9.86 -1.38
N ALA A 170 6.97 -10.45 -1.20
CA ALA A 170 8.25 -9.83 -1.51
C ALA A 170 9.01 -10.64 -2.57
N TYR A 171 9.62 -9.94 -3.52
CA TYR A 171 10.47 -10.53 -4.53
C TYR A 171 11.95 -10.43 -4.13
N GLY A 172 12.79 -11.33 -4.63
CA GLY A 172 14.23 -11.33 -4.37
C GLY A 172 14.86 -9.99 -4.76
N GLY A 173 15.62 -9.39 -3.84
CA GLY A 173 16.17 -8.05 -3.99
C GLY A 173 15.26 -6.91 -3.51
N ALA A 174 14.05 -7.20 -3.02
CA ALA A 174 13.27 -6.25 -2.22
C ALA A 174 13.87 -6.12 -0.81
N ASN A 175 13.67 -5.00 -0.12
CA ASN A 175 13.93 -4.91 1.32
C ASN A 175 12.63 -4.65 2.07
N VAL A 176 12.26 -5.55 2.98
CA VAL A 176 11.06 -5.38 3.81
C VAL A 176 11.42 -5.44 5.28
N SER A 177 10.94 -4.46 6.04
CA SER A 177 11.06 -4.41 7.49
C SER A 177 9.70 -4.37 8.14
N LEU A 178 9.42 -5.32 9.03
CA LEU A 178 8.24 -5.34 9.87
C LEU A 178 8.64 -5.17 11.32
N VAL A 179 8.03 -4.19 11.99
CA VAL A 179 8.33 -3.86 13.39
C VAL A 179 7.04 -3.74 14.18
N LYS A 180 6.86 -4.58 15.21
CA LYS A 180 5.67 -4.59 16.07
C LYS A 180 4.37 -4.77 15.28
N SER A 181 4.42 -5.51 14.19
CA SER A 181 3.30 -5.71 13.26
C SER A 181 2.71 -7.10 13.41
N SER A 182 1.43 -7.25 13.10
CA SER A 182 0.73 -8.53 13.11
C SER A 182 0.24 -8.90 11.71
N ILE A 183 0.48 -10.13 11.28
CA ILE A 183 -0.08 -10.72 10.07
C ILE A 183 -0.85 -11.97 10.45
N ILE A 184 -2.19 -11.87 10.48
CA ILE A 184 -3.04 -12.89 11.07
C ILE A 184 -4.18 -13.34 10.16
N ASP A 185 -4.55 -14.61 10.29
CA ASP A 185 -5.71 -15.19 9.62
C ASP A 185 -5.73 -15.01 8.10
N CYS A 186 -4.56 -14.99 7.44
CA CYS A 186 -4.51 -14.98 5.98
C CYS A 186 -5.01 -16.32 5.42
N LYS A 187 -5.77 -16.27 4.32
CA LYS A 187 -6.33 -17.44 3.65
C LYS A 187 -5.26 -18.29 2.94
N GLU A 188 -4.05 -17.76 2.76
CA GLU A 188 -2.89 -18.52 2.34
C GLU A 188 -1.75 -18.30 3.31
N TYR A 189 -0.88 -17.33 3.03
CA TYR A 189 0.36 -17.13 3.76
C TYR A 189 0.41 -15.75 4.42
N GLY A 190 1.06 -15.65 5.58
CA GLY A 190 1.36 -14.36 6.17
C GLY A 190 2.37 -13.60 5.32
N ILE A 191 3.50 -14.26 5.02
CA ILE A 191 4.56 -13.73 4.15
C ILE A 191 4.86 -14.75 3.04
N LYS A 192 4.94 -14.27 1.81
CA LYS A 192 5.39 -15.03 0.65
C LYS A 192 6.63 -14.35 0.06
N PHE A 193 7.71 -15.09 -0.08
CA PHE A 193 8.97 -14.62 -0.65
C PHE A 193 9.31 -15.41 -1.92
N GLU A 194 9.48 -14.71 -3.03
CA GLU A 194 9.81 -15.30 -4.34
C GLU A 194 11.20 -14.85 -4.78
N THR A 195 12.15 -15.77 -4.95
CA THR A 195 13.54 -15.44 -5.29
C THR A 195 14.06 -16.23 -6.48
N ASN A 196 14.92 -15.61 -7.29
CA ASN A 196 15.67 -16.29 -8.36
C ASN A 196 16.99 -16.91 -7.87
N ARG A 197 17.40 -16.63 -6.62
CA ARG A 197 18.67 -17.11 -6.01
C ARG A 197 18.62 -18.55 -5.51
N CYS A 198 17.49 -19.23 -5.65
CA CYS A 198 17.40 -20.67 -5.44
C CYS A 198 18.10 -21.39 -6.60
N SER A 199 19.42 -21.51 -6.53
CA SER A 199 20.29 -22.12 -7.55
C SER A 199 20.08 -23.63 -7.78
N GLU A 200 19.17 -24.25 -7.03
CA GLU A 200 18.85 -25.67 -7.16
C GLU A 200 17.61 -25.86 -8.02
N VAL A 201 17.83 -26.40 -9.23
CA VAL A 201 16.77 -26.78 -10.17
C VAL A 201 15.86 -27.82 -9.48
N ASN A 202 14.56 -27.52 -9.35
CA ASN A 202 13.48 -28.35 -8.76
C ASN A 202 13.16 -28.18 -7.26
N LEU A 203 13.51 -27.06 -6.62
CA LEU A 203 13.09 -26.85 -5.23
C LEU A 203 11.56 -26.66 -5.10
N LYS A 204 10.92 -27.59 -4.39
CA LYS A 204 9.55 -27.42 -3.88
C LYS A 204 9.49 -26.18 -2.98
N PRO A 205 8.36 -25.45 -2.95
CA PRO A 205 8.17 -24.35 -2.01
C PRO A 205 8.45 -24.79 -0.58
N LYS A 206 9.26 -24.02 0.15
CA LYS A 206 9.46 -24.20 1.59
C LYS A 206 8.34 -23.46 2.31
N ILE A 207 7.65 -24.14 3.21
CA ILE A 207 6.56 -23.57 4.01
C ILE A 207 6.91 -23.77 5.47
N GLY A 208 6.77 -22.74 6.29
CA GLY A 208 7.14 -22.80 7.69
C GLY A 208 6.67 -21.60 8.51
N ALA A 209 7.24 -21.47 9.70
CA ALA A 209 7.08 -20.34 10.60
C ALA A 209 8.06 -19.21 10.24
N ILE A 210 8.12 -18.20 11.11
CA ILE A 210 9.01 -17.03 10.97
C ILE A 210 10.49 -17.40 10.83
N ASP A 211 10.93 -18.50 11.46
CA ASP A 211 12.33 -18.98 11.44
C ASP A 211 12.82 -19.29 10.02
N LEU A 212 11.92 -19.54 9.06
CA LEU A 212 12.28 -19.74 7.65
C LEU A 212 12.90 -18.48 7.01
N LEU A 213 12.68 -17.31 7.62
CA LEU A 213 13.20 -16.02 7.15
C LEU A 213 14.57 -15.68 7.72
N GLU A 214 15.12 -16.44 8.67
CA GLU A 214 16.47 -16.17 9.24
C GLU A 214 17.58 -16.18 8.18
N SER A 215 17.39 -16.93 7.09
CA SER A 215 18.33 -16.98 5.97
C SER A 215 18.02 -15.98 4.84
N VAL A 216 17.00 -15.12 5.00
CA VAL A 216 16.56 -14.17 3.98
C VAL A 216 16.91 -12.75 4.43
N GLU A 217 18.08 -12.27 4.00
CA GLU A 217 18.60 -10.95 4.40
C GLU A 217 17.70 -9.79 3.96
N GLU A 218 16.91 -10.00 2.90
CA GLU A 218 15.92 -9.07 2.37
C GLU A 218 14.75 -8.79 3.31
N LEU A 219 14.49 -9.64 4.31
CA LEU A 219 13.34 -9.57 5.19
C LEU A 219 13.77 -9.46 6.65
N SER A 220 13.43 -8.34 7.29
CA SER A 220 13.70 -8.11 8.72
C SER A 220 12.40 -8.04 9.52
N LEU A 221 12.30 -8.86 10.57
CA LEU A 221 11.13 -8.89 11.45
C LEU A 221 11.56 -8.67 12.89
N SER A 222 10.89 -7.75 13.58
CA SER A 222 11.13 -7.45 15.01
C SER A 222 9.80 -7.31 15.73
N ASP A 223 9.63 -8.03 16.84
CA ASP A 223 8.40 -8.04 17.65
C ASP A 223 7.12 -8.32 16.84
N CYS A 224 7.22 -9.17 15.81
CA CYS A 224 6.10 -9.45 14.91
C CYS A 224 5.34 -10.72 15.30
N ILE A 225 4.04 -10.73 15.01
CA ILE A 225 3.17 -11.89 15.21
C ILE A 225 2.67 -12.37 13.85
N LEU A 226 3.02 -13.59 13.47
CA LEU A 226 2.43 -14.30 12.34
C LEU A 226 1.68 -15.50 12.91
N SER A 227 0.37 -15.59 12.68
CA SER A 227 -0.43 -16.69 13.24
C SER A 227 -1.76 -16.87 12.52
N GLY A 228 -2.30 -18.09 12.51
CA GLY A 228 -3.61 -18.38 11.92
C GLY A 228 -3.64 -18.37 10.40
N ASN A 229 -2.47 -18.29 9.75
CA ASN A 229 -2.36 -18.27 8.29
C ASN A 229 -2.58 -19.68 7.71
N MET A 230 -3.59 -19.85 6.87
CA MET A 230 -4.21 -21.15 6.55
C MET A 230 -3.27 -22.14 5.86
N LYS A 231 -2.35 -21.67 5.01
CA LYS A 231 -1.36 -22.50 4.31
C LYS A 231 0.02 -22.47 4.98
N GLY A 232 0.21 -21.66 6.02
CA GLY A 232 1.47 -21.47 6.74
C GLY A 232 1.79 -19.99 6.92
N ASP A 233 2.64 -19.65 7.91
CA ASP A 233 3.00 -18.25 8.17
C ASP A 233 3.92 -17.69 7.09
N VAL A 234 4.86 -18.50 6.62
CA VAL A 234 5.85 -18.11 5.63
C VAL A 234 5.91 -19.14 4.50
N GLN A 235 5.96 -18.66 3.26
CA GLN A 235 6.36 -19.45 2.09
C GLN A 235 7.58 -18.82 1.41
N VAL A 236 8.60 -19.62 1.16
CA VAL A 236 9.76 -19.26 0.32
C VAL A 236 9.76 -20.15 -0.91
N MET A 237 9.80 -19.55 -2.10
CA MET A 237 9.80 -20.29 -3.36
C MET A 237 10.66 -19.64 -4.43
N GLN A 238 11.02 -20.45 -5.43
CA GLN A 238 11.66 -19.93 -6.62
C GLN A 238 10.65 -19.12 -7.43
N GLN A 239 11.05 -17.92 -7.86
CA GLN A 239 10.23 -17.14 -8.79
C GLN A 239 10.11 -17.91 -10.11
N PRO A 240 8.91 -18.16 -10.65
CA PRO A 240 8.77 -18.84 -11.93
C PRO A 240 9.48 -18.02 -13.01
N ASN A 241 10.30 -18.68 -13.85
CA ASN A 241 11.08 -18.06 -14.94
C ASN A 241 10.24 -17.40 -16.05
N SER A 242 8.92 -17.25 -15.88
CA SER A 242 8.04 -16.66 -16.88
C SER A 242 7.03 -15.69 -16.25
N LEU A 243 6.98 -14.45 -16.80
CA LEU A 243 5.91 -13.44 -16.73
C LEU A 243 6.04 -12.24 -15.76
N TYR A 244 7.18 -11.53 -15.71
CA TYR A 244 7.17 -10.17 -15.13
C TYR A 244 7.83 -9.06 -15.98
N ASP A 245 8.09 -9.30 -17.27
CA ASP A 245 8.57 -8.26 -18.20
C ASP A 245 7.49 -7.26 -18.66
N SER A 246 6.26 -7.27 -18.11
CA SER A 246 5.14 -6.51 -18.70
C SER A 246 4.35 -5.59 -17.77
N ILE A 247 4.88 -5.20 -16.60
CA ILE A 247 4.42 -3.92 -16.02
C ILE A 247 5.29 -2.86 -16.66
N ASP A 248 4.86 -2.45 -17.86
CA ASP A 248 5.48 -1.40 -18.64
C ASP A 248 5.70 -0.17 -17.74
N SER A 249 6.97 0.19 -17.55
CA SER A 249 7.44 1.40 -16.87
C SER A 249 7.12 2.67 -17.68
N GLY A 250 6.41 2.55 -18.82
CA GLY A 250 5.86 3.66 -19.56
C GLY A 250 4.71 4.34 -18.83
N CYS A 251 4.95 5.54 -18.32
CA CYS A 251 3.89 6.53 -18.11
C CYS A 251 3.25 6.89 -19.46
N SER A 252 2.40 6.02 -20.00
CA SER A 252 1.54 6.34 -21.13
C SER A 252 0.23 5.55 -21.04
N PHE A 253 -0.65 5.96 -20.14
CA PHE A 253 -2.07 5.76 -20.36
C PHE A 253 -2.52 6.87 -21.32
N THR A 254 -2.52 6.58 -22.61
CA THR A 254 -3.22 7.41 -23.58
C THR A 254 -4.70 7.44 -23.23
N GLU A 255 -5.23 8.65 -23.11
CA GLU A 255 -6.65 8.95 -22.95
C GLU A 255 -7.49 8.20 -23.99
N VAL A 256 -8.61 7.62 -23.55
CA VAL A 256 -9.78 7.35 -24.38
C VAL A 256 -10.92 8.20 -23.84
#